data_AF-A0A1A1X6L0-F1
#
_entry.id   AF-A0A1A1X6L0-F1
#
_cell.length_a   1.000
_cell.length_b   1.000
_cell.length_c   1.000
_cell.angle_alpha   90.00
_cell.angle_beta   90.00
_cell.angle_gamma   90.00
#
_symmetry.space_group_name_H-M   'P 1'
#
loop_
_entity.id
_entity.type
_entity.pdbx_description
1 polymer ?
#
loop_
_entity_poly.entity_id
_entity_poly.type
_entity_poly.pdbx_seq_one_letter_code
_entity_poly.pdbx_strand_id
1 'polypeptide(L)'
;MYGLYARSALSGSTAINSPSLPRDGHIIRFRFKDNGTARALNWNAIYRAIGVTLPTATVAGKTLYVTTIYNAADNKWDVIDVKQEA
;
A
#
# COMPACT_ATOMS: atom_id res chain seq x y z
N MET A 1 -4.03 -1.73 -17.52
CA MET A 1 -3.42 -2.93 -16.91
C MET A 1 -3.24 -2.63 -15.42
N TYR A 2 -3.84 -3.40 -14.51
CA TYR A 2 -3.72 -3.20 -13.07
C TYR A 2 -2.51 -3.98 -12.54
N GLY A 3 -1.66 -3.34 -11.72
CA GLY A 3 -0.53 -4.00 -11.07
C GLY A 3 -0.92 -4.54 -9.69
N LEU A 4 -0.62 -5.81 -9.41
CA LEU A 4 -0.68 -6.36 -8.05
C LEU A 4 0.73 -6.44 -7.49
N TYR A 5 0.99 -5.77 -6.36
CA TYR A 5 2.23 -5.91 -5.61
C TYR A 5 1.94 -6.68 -4.31
N ALA A 6 2.26 -7.97 -4.32
CA ALA A 6 2.07 -8.83 -3.16
C ALA A 6 3.39 -9.08 -2.43
N ARG A 7 3.42 -8.85 -1.11
CA ARG A 7 4.52 -9.24 -0.22
C ARG A 7 3.97 -10.08 0.93
N SER A 8 4.40 -11.32 1.02
CA SER A 8 4.04 -12.27 2.07
C SER A 8 5.26 -12.63 2.92
N ALA A 9 5.02 -13.05 4.17
CA ALA A 9 6.05 -13.38 5.15
C ALA A 9 7.06 -12.24 5.40
N LEU A 10 6.55 -11.01 5.54
CA LEU A 10 7.38 -9.85 5.89
C LEU A 10 8.15 -10.10 7.19
N SER A 11 9.48 -10.15 7.11
CA SER A 11 10.38 -10.42 8.23
C SER A 11 10.91 -9.15 8.91
N GLY A 12 10.61 -7.98 8.34
CA GLY A 12 11.10 -6.70 8.84
C GLY A 12 10.31 -5.51 8.29
N SER A 13 10.77 -4.31 8.64
CA SER A 13 10.18 -3.08 8.13
C SER A 13 10.29 -3.02 6.60
N THR A 14 9.22 -2.55 5.94
CA THR A 14 9.14 -2.50 4.48
C THR A 14 8.96 -1.06 4.01
N ALA A 15 9.82 -0.63 3.09
CA ALA A 15 9.64 0.63 2.36
C ALA A 15 8.73 0.42 1.15
N ILE A 16 7.72 1.27 1.01
CA ILE A 16 6.82 1.32 -0.14
C ILE A 16 7.20 2.52 -0.99
N ASN A 17 8.05 2.26 -1.98
CA ASN A 17 8.54 3.27 -2.91
C ASN A 17 7.47 3.65 -3.95
N SER A 18 7.65 4.81 -4.59
CA SER A 18 6.87 5.14 -5.78
C SER A 18 7.33 4.25 -6.95
N PRO A 19 6.40 3.67 -7.73
CA PRO A 19 6.70 3.13 -9.04
C PRO A 19 7.21 4.22 -9.99
N SER A 20 8.03 3.85 -10.96
CA SER A 20 8.47 4.73 -12.06
C SER A 20 7.40 4.80 -13.16
N LEU A 21 7.20 5.99 -13.72
CA LEU A 21 6.32 6.24 -14.89
C LEU A 21 4.83 5.96 -14.68
N PRO A 22 4.19 6.45 -13.60
CA PRO A 22 2.75 6.34 -13.46
C PRO A 22 2.01 7.20 -14.50
N ARG A 23 0.92 6.67 -15.04
CA ARG A 23 -0.05 7.44 -15.85
C ARG A 23 -1.28 7.71 -15.00
N ASP A 24 -2.00 8.77 -15.34
CA ASP A 24 -3.24 9.11 -14.65
C ASP A 24 -4.22 7.93 -14.60
N GLY A 25 -4.86 7.74 -13.46
CA GLY A 25 -5.78 6.63 -13.22
C GLY A 25 -5.14 5.25 -13.09
N HIS A 26 -3.80 5.13 -13.12
CA HIS A 26 -3.15 3.85 -12.86
C HIS A 26 -3.51 3.33 -11.47
N ILE A 27 -3.89 2.06 -11.38
CA ILE A 27 -4.28 1.42 -10.14
C ILE A 27 -3.19 0.47 -9.68
N ILE A 28 -2.83 0.59 -8.41
CA ILE A 28 -2.00 -0.39 -7.72
C ILE A 28 -2.77 -0.98 -6.56
N ARG A 29 -2.72 -2.31 -6.46
CA ARG A 29 -3.21 -3.03 -5.28
C ARG A 29 -2.02 -3.65 -4.56
N PHE A 30 -1.86 -3.32 -3.30
CA PHE A 30 -0.92 -3.97 -2.41
C PHE A 30 -1.62 -5.05 -1.61
N ARG A 31 -0.90 -6.16 -1.40
CA ARG A 31 -1.25 -7.18 -0.41
C ARG A 31 -0.05 -7.43 0.49
N PHE A 32 -0.23 -7.25 1.79
CA PHE A 32 0.77 -7.51 2.82
C PHE A 32 0.32 -8.65 3.73
N LYS A 33 1.26 -9.49 4.13
CA LYS A 33 1.10 -10.45 5.25
C LYS A 33 2.45 -10.64 5.93
N ASP A 34 2.50 -10.42 7.24
CA ASP A 34 3.72 -10.65 8.03
C ASP A 34 3.85 -12.11 8.50
N ASN A 35 4.95 -12.42 9.17
CA ASN A 35 5.29 -13.75 9.68
C ASN A 35 4.84 -13.98 11.15
N GLY A 36 3.75 -13.35 11.59
CA GLY A 36 3.25 -13.44 12.96
C GLY A 36 3.78 -12.35 13.89
N THR A 37 4.37 -11.29 13.34
CA THR A 37 4.81 -10.12 14.09
C THR A 37 4.54 -8.88 13.25
N ALA A 38 3.86 -7.89 13.83
CA ALA A 38 3.56 -6.63 13.16
C ALA A 38 4.83 -6.00 12.56
N ARG A 39 4.77 -5.61 11.29
CA ARG A 39 5.88 -4.98 10.56
C ARG A 39 5.51 -3.57 10.16
N ALA A 40 6.43 -2.63 10.39
CA ALA A 40 6.26 -1.25 9.96
C ALA A 40 6.25 -1.14 8.43
N LEU A 41 5.29 -0.36 7.92
CA LEU A 41 5.10 -0.01 6.53
C LEU A 41 5.45 1.48 6.35
N ASN A 42 6.60 1.75 5.71
CA ASN A 42 7.06 3.11 5.46
C ASN A 42 6.68 3.53 4.06
N TRP A 43 5.61 4.31 3.94
CA TRP A 43 5.14 4.83 2.67
C TRP A 43 5.97 6.04 2.23
N ASN A 44 6.32 6.09 0.94
CA ASN A 44 6.84 7.30 0.35
C ASN A 44 5.83 8.46 0.46
N ALA A 45 6.29 9.71 0.62
CA ALA A 45 5.43 10.89 0.77
C ALA A 45 4.54 11.20 -0.46
N ILE A 46 4.73 10.50 -1.58
CA ILE A 46 3.83 10.55 -2.74
C ILE A 46 2.46 9.89 -2.47
N TYR A 47 2.38 8.98 -1.50
CA TYR A 47 1.11 8.33 -1.14
C TYR A 47 0.30 9.25 -0.22
N ARG A 48 -0.95 9.49 -0.58
CA ARG A 48 -1.88 10.37 0.13
C ARG A 48 -3.15 9.60 0.46
N ALA A 49 -3.62 9.68 1.70
CA ALA A 49 -4.87 9.02 2.08
C ALA A 49 -6.07 9.85 1.64
N ILE A 50 -7.06 9.22 0.99
CA ILE A 50 -8.32 9.84 0.57
C ILE A 50 -9.47 9.07 1.21
N GLY A 51 -10.06 9.65 2.26
CA GLY A 51 -11.20 9.05 2.98
C GLY A 51 -10.88 7.76 3.76
N VAL A 52 -9.61 7.37 3.85
CA VAL A 52 -9.12 6.20 4.57
C VAL A 52 -7.95 6.58 5.46
N THR A 53 -7.52 5.65 6.32
CA THR A 53 -6.26 5.79 7.07
C THR A 53 -5.18 4.98 6.37
N LEU A 54 -4.04 5.62 6.06
CA LEU A 54 -2.88 4.94 5.50
C LEU A 54 -2.21 4.07 6.58
N PRO A 55 -2.16 2.73 6.44
CA PRO A 55 -1.65 1.85 7.50
C PRO A 55 -0.13 1.98 7.64
N THR A 56 0.35 2.20 8.86
CA THR A 56 1.79 2.32 9.16
C THR A 56 2.41 1.02 9.64
N ALA A 57 1.60 -0.02 9.90
CA ALA A 57 2.06 -1.36 10.25
C ALA A 57 1.07 -2.43 9.80
N THR A 58 1.54 -3.66 9.65
CA THR A 58 0.68 -4.85 9.54
C THR A 58 0.17 -5.28 10.92
N VAL A 59 -0.90 -6.06 10.94
CA VAL A 59 -1.34 -6.79 12.13
C VAL A 59 -0.85 -8.23 12.04
N ALA A 60 -0.25 -8.72 13.14
CA ALA A 60 0.42 -10.01 13.20
C ALA A 60 -0.44 -11.15 12.60
N GLY A 61 0.11 -11.81 11.58
CA GLY A 61 -0.51 -12.95 10.90
C GLY A 61 -1.75 -12.63 10.05
N LYS A 62 -2.18 -11.37 9.98
CA LYS A 62 -3.35 -10.92 9.21
C LYS A 62 -2.94 -10.43 7.83
N THR A 63 -3.85 -10.61 6.88
CA THR A 63 -3.72 -10.06 5.52
C THR A 63 -4.22 -8.62 5.49
N LEU A 64 -3.45 -7.74 4.86
CA LEU A 64 -3.80 -6.34 4.65
C LEU A 64 -3.80 -6.02 3.14
N TYR A 65 -4.90 -5.48 2.65
CA TYR A 65 -5.04 -4.96 1.29
C TYR A 65 -5.07 -3.44 1.30
N VAL A 66 -4.37 -2.83 0.35
CA VAL A 66 -4.37 -1.37 0.13
C VAL A 66 -4.52 -1.11 -1.37
N THR A 67 -5.52 -0.32 -1.77
CA THR A 67 -5.73 0.07 -3.16
C THR A 67 -5.42 1.55 -3.36
N THR A 68 -4.65 1.85 -4.40
CA THR A 68 -4.27 3.21 -4.76
C THR A 68 -4.58 3.51 -6.22
N ILE A 69 -4.82 4.78 -6.53
CA ILE A 69 -5.00 5.32 -7.88
C ILE A 69 -4.01 6.48 -8.05
N TYR A 70 -3.28 6.51 -9.15
CA TYR A 70 -2.41 7.64 -9.45
C TYR A 70 -3.23 8.83 -9.96
N ASN A 71 -3.04 9.97 -9.30
CA ASN A 71 -3.56 11.26 -9.69
C ASN A 71 -2.42 12.08 -10.28
N ALA A 72 -2.41 12.21 -11.61
CA ALA A 72 -1.36 12.91 -12.34
C ALA A 72 -1.44 14.43 -12.20
N ALA A 73 -2.62 14.99 -11.87
CA ALA A 73 -2.76 16.43 -11.62
C ALA A 73 -1.97 16.85 -10.38
N ASP A 74 -1.95 16.01 -9.34
CA ASP A 74 -1.27 16.29 -8.07
C ASP A 74 0.10 15.59 -7.94
N ASN A 75 0.45 14.73 -8.89
CA ASN A 75 1.59 13.80 -8.79
C ASN A 75 1.56 13.00 -7.49
N LYS A 76 0.39 12.43 -7.15
CA LYS A 76 0.16 11.66 -5.92
C LYS A 76 -0.44 10.30 -6.21
N TRP A 77 -0.13 9.33 -5.36
CA TRP A 77 -0.88 8.08 -5.28
C TRP A 77 -1.96 8.23 -4.23
N ASP A 78 -3.20 8.40 -4.68
CA ASP A 78 -4.37 8.48 -3.82
C ASP A 78 -4.74 7.08 -3.32
N VAL A 79 -4.66 6.88 -2.01
CA VAL A 79 -5.02 5.64 -1.34
C VAL A 79 -6.48 5.74 -0.98
N ILE A 80 -7.29 4.87 -1.59
CA ILE A 80 -8.76 5.00 -1.58
C ILE A 80 -9.47 3.85 -0.85
N ASP A 81 -8.77 2.75 -0.59
CA ASP A 81 -9.33 1.62 0.17
C ASP A 81 -8.25 0.88 0.94
N VAL A 82 -8.58 0.49 2.17
CA VAL A 82 -7.73 -0.27 3.08
C VAL A 82 -8.60 -1.32 3.78
N LYS A 83 -8.27 -2.60 3.60
CA LYS A 83 -9.02 -3.71 4.20
C LYS A 83 -8.08 -4.68 4.91
N GLN A 84 -8.39 -4.97 6.16
CA GLN A 84 -7.68 -5.94 6.97
C GLN A 84 -8.55 -7.18 7.17
N GLU A 85 -7.93 -8.35 7.14
CA GLU A 85 -8.52 -9.61 7.60
C GLU A 85 -9.00 -9.48 9.06
N ALA A 86 -10.24 -9.90 9.33
CA ALA A 86 -10.84 -9.92 10.67
C ALA A 86 -10.06 -10.86 11.60
#